data_AF-A0A1L7WVP2-F1
#
_entry.id   AF-A0A1L7WVP2-F1
#
_cell.length_a   1.000
_cell.length_b   1.000
_cell.length_c   1.000
_cell.angle_alpha   90.00
_cell.angle_beta   90.00
_cell.angle_gamma   90.00
#
_symmetry.space_group_name_H-M   'P 1'
#
loop_
_entity.id
_entity.type
_entity.pdbx_description
1 polymer ?
#
loop_
_entity_poly.entity_id
_entity_poly.type
_entity_poly.pdbx_seq_one_letter_code
_entity_poly.pdbx_strand_id
1 'polypeptide(L)'
;MKSSILMTLTAAASISAFSIQIAERQSTNWTVGQVVQTSSGPVNGHAAKNDSQVSEYLGIPYAQAPVGDLRFAAPVKFTGNSSLNGSSFGFSCPVRQSSSNYTLQGLAAANVTAVGVSVFTLLGTPNNYSEDCLSLNVWTKPQTGDAKKAVLVWIYGGGFTSGSSAVPGYNGANIAELEDVVVVSMNYRLSILGFPGSPSSPNNLAFLDQRLAVEWVRDNIENFGGDPSRITLFGQSAGGASVDFYSYAWDSDPIAAGFIPESGNVFGWGLPNSKASGAAAWFNVSGTLGCGDASSDPADVLSCMRKQNYTAILNAIPPSTGTGSILGLFGPTVDETVVFSNYSQRTPANRPMLIGNNNYEAGIFRTEFAIAGTFFSDAFWDDFNLQEFTCPIGIRANASVAANNPTWRYRYFGVFPDMAISSEAGTYHIAEVPILFDTVPASPGPTEEEISIANYMRGAWAAFAKDPVSGLTNYGWPTYNTSQDTLIRLAYDNVTGPNLINPYRYDADCIFVNVSSTDSSISPALPDLGANVTPTGNSSSALPSKTSSGSASGTSSTGIATSTSNAGGKLEVSIWVGVTALVAASLL
;
A
#
# COMPACT_ATOMS: atom_id res chain seq x y z
N MET A 1 -89.35 -31.63 23.83
CA MET A 1 -89.83 -30.54 22.96
C MET A 1 -88.63 -29.74 22.48
N LYS A 2 -88.60 -29.32 21.19
CA LYS A 2 -87.74 -28.28 20.59
C LYS A 2 -86.21 -28.42 20.84
N SER A 3 -85.39 -28.93 19.92
CA SER A 3 -85.02 -28.35 18.60
C SER A 3 -84.50 -26.91 18.68
N SER A 4 -83.24 -26.69 18.29
CA SER A 4 -82.95 -26.11 16.96
C SER A 4 -81.44 -26.11 16.59
N ILE A 5 -81.16 -26.74 15.44
CA ILE A 5 -80.26 -26.30 14.35
C ILE A 5 -78.79 -26.00 14.73
N LEU A 6 -77.94 -27.01 14.48
CA LEU A 6 -76.50 -26.85 14.22
C LEU A 6 -76.33 -26.62 12.71
N MET A 7 -75.70 -25.52 12.30
CA MET A 7 -75.49 -25.18 10.89
C MET A 7 -74.04 -25.43 10.49
N THR A 8 -73.80 -26.51 9.74
CA THR A 8 -72.50 -26.82 9.14
C THR A 8 -72.23 -25.92 7.94
N LEU A 9 -71.17 -25.11 7.98
CA LEU A 9 -70.58 -24.51 6.78
C LEU A 9 -69.29 -25.24 6.40
N THR A 10 -69.27 -25.78 5.19
CA THR A 10 -68.06 -26.30 4.54
C THR A 10 -67.18 -25.15 4.06
N ALA A 11 -65.97 -25.02 4.62
CA ALA A 11 -64.91 -24.21 4.02
C ALA A 11 -63.90 -25.16 3.34
N ALA A 12 -63.75 -25.05 2.03
CA ALA A 12 -62.72 -25.78 1.30
C ALA A 12 -61.35 -25.16 1.59
N ALA A 13 -60.47 -25.91 2.25
CA ALA A 13 -59.08 -25.51 2.42
C ALA A 13 -58.30 -25.82 1.13
N SER A 14 -58.10 -24.81 0.30
CA SER A 14 -57.18 -24.88 -0.85
C SER A 14 -55.76 -25.10 -0.34
N ILE A 15 -55.25 -26.34 -0.43
CA ILE A 15 -53.85 -26.63 -0.17
C ILE A 15 -53.04 -26.11 -1.35
N SER A 16 -52.70 -24.83 -1.30
CA SER A 16 -51.68 -24.24 -2.17
C SER A 16 -50.35 -24.91 -1.84
N ALA A 17 -49.94 -25.85 -2.69
CA ALA A 17 -48.61 -26.45 -2.62
C ALA A 17 -47.58 -25.35 -2.90
N PHE A 18 -47.10 -24.69 -1.84
CA PHE A 18 -45.87 -23.91 -1.90
C PHE A 18 -44.73 -24.90 -2.11
N SER A 19 -44.40 -25.13 -3.38
CA SER A 19 -43.17 -25.78 -3.79
C SER A 19 -42.01 -25.00 -3.17
N ILE A 20 -41.43 -25.55 -2.10
CA ILE A 20 -40.13 -25.12 -1.61
C ILE A 20 -39.14 -25.48 -2.71
N GLN A 21 -38.88 -24.52 -3.59
CA GLN A 21 -37.73 -24.59 -4.47
C GLN A 21 -36.49 -24.49 -3.58
N ILE A 22 -35.99 -25.65 -3.17
CA ILE A 22 -34.59 -25.81 -2.82
C ILE A 22 -33.83 -25.29 -4.04
N ALA A 23 -33.13 -24.16 -3.89
CA ALA A 23 -32.28 -23.64 -4.93
C ALA A 23 -31.20 -24.70 -5.23
N GLU A 24 -31.34 -25.34 -6.38
CA GLU A 24 -30.42 -26.35 -6.86
C GLU A 24 -29.04 -25.70 -7.00
N ARG A 25 -28.00 -26.30 -6.39
CA ARG A 25 -26.65 -25.70 -6.36
C ARG A 25 -26.13 -25.50 -7.78
N GLN A 26 -26.07 -24.25 -8.25
CA GLN A 26 -25.28 -23.89 -9.43
C GLN A 26 -23.78 -23.90 -9.12
N SER A 27 -23.22 -25.09 -8.98
CA SER A 27 -21.78 -25.33 -9.20
C SER A 27 -21.62 -26.10 -10.51
N THR A 28 -21.38 -25.41 -11.63
CA THR A 28 -20.80 -26.03 -12.85
C THR A 28 -20.36 -25.06 -13.96
N ASN A 29 -20.95 -23.87 -14.12
CA ASN A 29 -20.66 -22.97 -15.26
C ASN A 29 -20.15 -21.58 -14.84
N TRP A 30 -19.04 -21.51 -14.07
CA TRP A 30 -18.26 -20.26 -14.04
C TRP A 30 -17.38 -20.22 -15.29
N THR A 31 -17.69 -19.33 -16.24
CA THR A 31 -16.85 -19.13 -17.43
C THR A 31 -15.95 -17.91 -17.25
N VAL A 32 -14.71 -17.99 -17.73
CA VAL A 32 -13.74 -16.88 -17.62
C VAL A 32 -14.30 -15.63 -18.31
N GLY A 33 -14.28 -14.50 -17.61
CA GLY A 33 -14.80 -13.22 -18.10
C GLY A 33 -16.34 -13.13 -18.22
N GLN A 34 -17.10 -14.02 -17.59
CA GLN A 34 -18.57 -13.95 -17.58
C GLN A 34 -19.12 -12.63 -17.04
N VAL A 35 -20.38 -12.30 -17.34
CA VAL A 35 -21.01 -11.10 -16.79
C VAL A 35 -21.37 -11.31 -15.32
N VAL A 36 -20.86 -10.46 -14.43
CA VAL A 36 -21.15 -10.49 -12.99
C VAL A 36 -22.09 -9.37 -12.61
N GLN A 37 -23.14 -9.68 -11.85
CA GLN A 37 -24.10 -8.69 -11.35
C GLN A 37 -23.55 -7.99 -10.10
N THR A 38 -23.62 -6.66 -10.07
CA THR A 38 -23.17 -5.85 -8.92
C THR A 38 -24.13 -4.70 -8.65
N SER A 39 -24.04 -4.06 -7.49
CA SER A 39 -24.75 -2.81 -7.18
C SER A 39 -24.40 -1.66 -8.12
N SER A 40 -23.23 -1.70 -8.77
CA SER A 40 -22.80 -0.73 -9.79
C SER A 40 -23.37 -1.02 -11.18
N GLY A 41 -23.93 -2.22 -11.39
CA GLY A 41 -24.45 -2.72 -12.66
C GLY A 41 -23.81 -4.04 -13.09
N PRO A 42 -24.25 -4.64 -14.22
CA PRO A 42 -23.65 -5.86 -14.78
C PRO A 42 -22.25 -5.57 -15.36
N VAL A 43 -21.20 -6.17 -14.80
CA VAL A 43 -19.81 -5.99 -15.27
C VAL A 43 -19.42 -7.11 -16.22
N ASN A 44 -19.00 -6.77 -17.43
CA ASN A 44 -18.38 -7.72 -18.37
C ASN A 44 -16.90 -7.87 -18.03
N GLY A 45 -16.45 -9.08 -17.71
CA GLY A 45 -15.02 -9.36 -17.50
C GLY A 45 -14.30 -9.81 -18.77
N HIS A 46 -13.04 -10.20 -18.62
CA HIS A 46 -12.26 -10.88 -19.66
C HIS A 46 -11.28 -11.87 -19.02
N ALA A 47 -10.60 -12.68 -19.84
CA ALA A 47 -9.48 -13.50 -19.39
C ALA A 47 -8.25 -12.63 -19.10
N ALA A 48 -7.47 -12.96 -18.07
CA ALA A 48 -6.29 -12.21 -17.71
C ALA A 48 -5.23 -12.28 -18.80
N LYS A 49 -4.54 -11.17 -19.04
CA LYS A 49 -3.57 -11.07 -20.16
C LYS A 49 -2.48 -12.15 -20.12
N ASN A 50 -2.02 -12.48 -18.91
CA ASN A 50 -0.95 -13.46 -18.68
C ASN A 50 -1.49 -14.82 -18.21
N ASP A 51 -2.78 -14.93 -17.87
CA ASP A 51 -3.43 -16.19 -17.50
C ASP A 51 -4.87 -16.29 -18.03
N SER A 52 -5.05 -17.21 -18.98
CA SER A 52 -6.35 -17.50 -19.59
C SER A 52 -7.41 -18.11 -18.66
N GLN A 53 -7.04 -18.59 -17.46
CA GLN A 53 -7.95 -19.21 -16.48
C GLN A 53 -8.50 -18.20 -15.46
N VAL A 54 -7.82 -17.08 -15.27
CA VAL A 54 -8.25 -16.00 -14.38
C VAL A 54 -9.17 -15.03 -15.12
N SER A 55 -10.24 -14.59 -14.47
CA SER A 55 -11.11 -13.52 -14.92
C SER A 55 -10.68 -12.18 -14.32
N GLU A 56 -10.48 -11.17 -15.16
CA GLU A 56 -10.27 -9.78 -14.76
C GLU A 56 -11.57 -8.97 -14.91
N TYR A 57 -11.86 -8.16 -13.90
CA TYR A 57 -12.95 -7.17 -13.89
C TYR A 57 -12.38 -5.84 -13.38
N LEU A 58 -11.89 -5.01 -14.29
CA LEU A 58 -11.09 -3.82 -13.97
C LEU A 58 -11.95 -2.55 -14.02
N GLY A 59 -11.59 -1.53 -13.23
CA GLY A 59 -12.20 -0.19 -13.33
C GLY A 59 -13.67 -0.08 -12.91
N ILE A 60 -14.17 -0.95 -12.02
CA ILE A 60 -15.56 -0.91 -11.54
C ILE A 60 -15.76 0.29 -10.60
N PRO A 61 -16.66 1.25 -10.89
CA PRO A 61 -16.92 2.37 -9.99
C PRO A 61 -17.65 1.90 -8.73
N TYR A 62 -17.09 2.22 -7.55
CA TYR A 62 -17.73 1.97 -6.26
C TYR A 62 -18.33 3.24 -5.65
N ALA A 63 -17.85 4.42 -6.07
CA ALA A 63 -18.34 5.72 -5.66
C ALA A 63 -18.67 6.61 -6.87
N GLN A 64 -19.53 7.61 -6.66
CA GLN A 64 -19.73 8.72 -7.61
C GLN A 64 -18.41 9.47 -7.79
N ALA A 65 -18.15 9.94 -9.02
CA ALA A 65 -16.97 10.75 -9.33
C ALA A 65 -16.85 11.96 -8.36
N PRO A 66 -15.74 12.11 -7.61
CA PRO A 66 -15.57 13.16 -6.59
C PRO A 66 -15.25 14.54 -7.21
N VAL A 67 -16.02 14.94 -8.22
CA VAL A 67 -15.89 16.20 -8.97
C VAL A 67 -16.90 17.26 -8.55
N GLY A 68 -16.63 18.52 -8.86
CA GLY A 68 -17.53 19.63 -8.56
C GLY A 68 -17.83 19.73 -7.06
N ASP A 69 -19.11 19.65 -6.68
CA ASP A 69 -19.53 19.68 -5.27
C ASP A 69 -19.12 18.45 -4.46
N LEU A 70 -18.77 17.33 -5.12
CA LEU A 70 -18.21 16.15 -4.45
C LEU A 70 -16.69 16.25 -4.23
N ARG A 71 -16.00 17.24 -4.82
CA ARG A 71 -14.60 17.50 -4.48
C ARG A 71 -14.51 17.98 -3.03
N PHE A 72 -13.56 17.40 -2.28
CA PHE A 72 -13.41 17.60 -0.84
C PHE A 72 -14.66 17.21 -0.02
N ALA A 73 -15.53 16.35 -0.54
CA ALA A 73 -16.64 15.74 0.20
C ALA A 73 -16.35 14.26 0.49
N ALA A 74 -17.05 13.70 1.49
CA ALA A 74 -17.10 12.25 1.69
C ALA A 74 -17.63 11.57 0.40
N PRO A 75 -17.13 10.37 0.05
CA PRO A 75 -17.57 9.69 -1.15
C PRO A 75 -19.03 9.25 -1.04
N VAL A 76 -19.73 9.24 -2.17
CA VAL A 76 -21.12 8.82 -2.27
C VAL A 76 -21.17 7.50 -3.02
N LYS A 77 -21.88 6.49 -2.48
CA LYS A 77 -22.01 5.17 -3.12
C LYS A 77 -22.48 5.29 -4.58
N PHE A 78 -21.80 4.60 -5.48
CA PHE A 78 -22.30 4.43 -6.85
C PHE A 78 -23.31 3.29 -6.89
N THR A 79 -24.43 3.51 -7.57
CA THR A 79 -25.41 2.48 -7.89
C THR A 79 -25.86 2.64 -9.32
N GLY A 80 -25.87 1.56 -10.10
CA GLY A 80 -26.16 1.59 -11.52
C GLY A 80 -26.84 0.31 -12.01
N ASN A 81 -27.44 0.39 -13.20
CA ASN A 81 -28.05 -0.74 -13.90
C ASN A 81 -27.51 -0.92 -15.34
N SER A 82 -26.79 0.08 -15.87
CA SER A 82 -26.06 0.01 -17.13
C SER A 82 -24.96 -1.03 -17.06
N SER A 83 -24.71 -1.74 -18.17
CA SER A 83 -23.60 -2.69 -18.23
C SER A 83 -22.26 -1.95 -18.30
N LEU A 84 -21.32 -2.39 -17.47
CA LEU A 84 -19.98 -1.84 -17.33
C LEU A 84 -18.98 -2.69 -18.14
N ASN A 85 -18.03 -2.04 -18.79
CA ASN A 85 -16.92 -2.72 -19.45
C ASN A 85 -15.75 -2.86 -18.48
N GLY A 86 -15.50 -4.07 -17.98
CA GLY A 86 -14.41 -4.38 -17.06
C GLY A 86 -13.06 -4.63 -17.73
N SER A 87 -12.86 -4.24 -18.99
CA SER A 87 -11.67 -4.58 -19.80
C SER A 87 -10.43 -3.73 -19.56
N SER A 88 -10.47 -2.76 -18.65
CA SER A 88 -9.39 -1.80 -18.44
C SER A 88 -9.48 -1.18 -17.05
N PHE A 89 -8.32 -0.92 -16.44
CA PHE A 89 -8.24 -0.18 -15.18
C PHE A 89 -8.88 1.21 -15.32
N GLY A 90 -9.46 1.69 -14.22
CA GLY A 90 -9.89 3.08 -14.10
C GLY A 90 -8.70 4.05 -14.10
N PHE A 91 -9.00 5.35 -14.12
CA PHE A 91 -7.99 6.40 -14.02
C PHE A 91 -7.30 6.39 -12.65
N SER A 92 -6.00 6.64 -12.62
CA SER A 92 -5.27 6.93 -11.40
C SER A 92 -5.80 8.23 -10.77
N CYS A 93 -5.92 8.29 -9.44
CA CYS A 93 -6.33 9.52 -8.76
C CYS A 93 -5.28 10.62 -8.91
N PRO A 94 -5.64 11.92 -9.03
CA PRO A 94 -4.70 12.94 -9.44
C PRO A 94 -3.68 13.26 -8.35
N VAL A 95 -2.41 13.29 -8.74
CA VAL A 95 -1.28 13.70 -7.90
C VAL A 95 -0.41 14.70 -8.64
N ARG A 96 0.48 15.40 -7.92
CA ARG A 96 1.34 16.42 -8.52
C ARG A 96 2.28 15.76 -9.53
N GLN A 97 2.06 16.00 -10.82
CA GLN A 97 2.96 15.58 -11.88
C GLN A 97 4.30 16.31 -11.75
N SER A 98 5.34 15.59 -11.32
CA SER A 98 6.73 16.05 -11.37
C SER A 98 7.41 15.43 -12.58
N SER A 99 8.03 16.24 -13.45
CA SER A 99 8.87 15.72 -14.53
C SER A 99 10.26 15.34 -14.01
N SER A 100 10.32 14.34 -13.13
CA SER A 100 11.57 13.80 -12.57
C SER A 100 12.28 12.93 -13.62
N ASN A 101 12.86 13.59 -14.63
CA ASN A 101 13.76 12.95 -15.59
C ASN A 101 15.02 12.50 -14.83
N TYR A 102 15.13 11.21 -14.55
CA TYR A 102 16.37 10.64 -14.07
C TYR A 102 17.48 10.93 -15.08
N THR A 103 18.45 11.74 -14.67
CA THR A 103 19.63 11.96 -15.50
C THR A 103 20.51 10.72 -15.46
N LEU A 104 21.20 10.40 -16.56
CA LEU A 104 22.21 9.33 -16.58
C LEU A 104 23.27 9.56 -15.48
N GLN A 105 23.55 10.82 -15.13
CA GLN A 105 24.40 11.21 -14.02
C GLN A 105 23.82 10.81 -12.65
N GLY A 106 22.52 11.05 -12.40
CA GLY A 106 21.85 10.67 -11.14
C GLY A 106 21.77 9.15 -10.97
N LEU A 107 21.39 8.41 -12.02
CA LEU A 107 21.39 6.94 -12.00
C LEU A 107 22.78 6.37 -11.71
N ALA A 108 23.82 6.93 -12.33
CA ALA A 108 25.21 6.53 -12.08
C ALA A 108 25.68 6.91 -10.67
N ALA A 109 25.30 8.08 -10.16
CA ALA A 109 25.67 8.55 -8.81
C ALA A 109 25.00 7.73 -7.69
N ALA A 110 23.86 7.11 -7.97
CA ALA A 110 23.14 6.22 -7.05
C ALA A 110 23.42 4.72 -7.28
N ASN A 111 24.39 4.38 -8.13
CA ASN A 111 24.73 2.99 -8.49
C ASN A 111 23.51 2.14 -8.93
N VAL A 112 22.55 2.74 -9.64
CA VAL A 112 21.34 2.06 -10.11
C VAL A 112 21.71 1.02 -11.17
N THR A 113 21.22 -0.22 -10.98
CA THR A 113 21.47 -1.30 -11.94
C THR A 113 20.50 -1.21 -13.13
N ALA A 114 20.82 -1.91 -14.23
CA ALA A 114 19.88 -2.05 -15.36
C ALA A 114 18.55 -2.69 -14.92
N VAL A 115 18.62 -3.65 -14.00
CA VAL A 115 17.46 -4.28 -13.35
C VAL A 115 16.67 -3.27 -12.51
N GLY A 116 17.35 -2.37 -11.79
CA GLY A 116 16.72 -1.30 -11.04
C GLY A 116 15.82 -0.39 -11.89
N VAL A 117 16.24 -0.08 -13.11
CA VAL A 117 15.40 0.65 -14.07
C VAL A 117 14.13 -0.15 -14.44
N SER A 118 14.24 -1.47 -14.60
CA SER A 118 13.09 -2.35 -14.82
C SER A 118 12.16 -2.42 -13.60
N VAL A 119 12.69 -2.53 -12.38
CA VAL A 119 11.93 -2.53 -11.13
C VAL A 119 11.21 -1.19 -10.91
N PHE A 120 11.88 -0.05 -11.12
CA PHE A 120 11.23 1.26 -11.04
C PHE A 120 10.13 1.42 -12.09
N THR A 121 10.28 0.83 -13.28
CA THR A 121 9.24 0.80 -14.31
C THR A 121 8.05 -0.08 -13.90
N LEU A 122 8.31 -1.24 -13.29
CA LEU A 122 7.32 -2.18 -12.78
C LEU A 122 6.47 -1.59 -11.65
N LEU A 123 7.09 -0.80 -10.76
CA LEU A 123 6.48 -0.15 -9.60
C LEU A 123 5.94 1.27 -9.89
N GLY A 124 6.13 1.78 -11.11
CA GLY A 124 5.53 3.04 -11.55
C GLY A 124 4.01 2.93 -11.62
N THR A 125 3.28 3.94 -11.13
CA THR A 125 1.82 4.05 -11.30
C THR A 125 1.46 4.65 -12.66
N PRO A 126 0.42 4.21 -13.38
CA PRO A 126 0.06 4.75 -14.69
C PRO A 126 -0.22 6.26 -14.75
N ASN A 127 0.36 6.95 -15.73
CA ASN A 127 0.19 8.39 -16.01
C ASN A 127 -1.14 8.72 -16.74
N ASN A 128 -2.25 8.21 -16.23
CA ASN A 128 -3.62 8.43 -16.73
C ASN A 128 -4.51 8.98 -15.61
N TYR A 129 -4.45 10.30 -15.38
CA TYR A 129 -5.14 10.93 -14.26
C TYR A 129 -6.55 11.44 -14.58
N SER A 130 -7.47 11.22 -13.64
CA SER A 130 -8.79 11.86 -13.61
C SER A 130 -9.22 12.00 -12.15
N GLU A 131 -10.02 13.02 -11.83
CA GLU A 131 -10.72 13.06 -10.53
C GLU A 131 -11.79 11.96 -10.44
N ASP A 132 -12.33 11.51 -11.58
CA ASP A 132 -13.15 10.31 -11.68
C ASP A 132 -12.28 9.05 -11.64
N CYS A 133 -11.80 8.73 -10.42
CA CYS A 133 -10.83 7.67 -10.16
C CYS A 133 -11.30 6.62 -9.14
N LEU A 134 -12.48 6.79 -8.51
CA LEU A 134 -12.95 5.93 -7.41
C LEU A 134 -13.53 4.60 -7.90
N SER A 135 -12.62 3.80 -8.45
CA SER A 135 -12.85 2.47 -9.01
C SER A 135 -12.05 1.39 -8.31
N LEU A 136 -12.49 0.14 -8.45
CA LEU A 136 -11.82 -1.06 -7.98
C LEU A 136 -11.72 -2.13 -9.08
N ASN A 137 -10.87 -3.11 -8.85
CA ASN A 137 -10.56 -4.20 -9.77
C ASN A 137 -10.75 -5.52 -9.03
N VAL A 138 -11.25 -6.56 -9.71
CA VAL A 138 -11.43 -7.90 -9.14
C VAL A 138 -10.77 -8.95 -10.05
N TRP A 139 -9.95 -9.81 -9.44
CA TRP A 139 -9.41 -11.03 -10.04
C TRP A 139 -10.00 -12.24 -9.36
N THR A 140 -10.58 -13.14 -10.14
CA THR A 140 -11.17 -14.40 -9.66
C THR A 140 -11.08 -15.47 -10.74
N LYS A 141 -10.93 -16.73 -10.35
CA LYS A 141 -10.96 -17.88 -11.26
C LYS A 141 -12.16 -18.77 -10.95
N PRO A 142 -12.56 -19.71 -11.85
CA PRO A 142 -13.61 -20.69 -11.57
C PRO A 142 -13.47 -21.33 -10.18
N GLN A 143 -14.59 -21.69 -9.55
CA GLN A 143 -14.56 -22.24 -8.19
C GLN A 143 -13.94 -23.65 -8.21
N THR A 144 -12.67 -23.75 -7.79
CA THR A 144 -11.81 -24.94 -7.89
C THR A 144 -11.20 -25.28 -6.52
N GLY A 145 -12.05 -25.68 -5.58
CA GLY A 145 -11.66 -25.89 -4.20
C GLY A 145 -12.77 -25.43 -3.26
N ASP A 146 -12.57 -24.26 -2.65
CA ASP A 146 -13.59 -23.62 -1.81
C ASP A 146 -14.82 -23.23 -2.64
N ALA A 147 -16.01 -23.35 -2.04
CA ALA A 147 -17.28 -22.99 -2.69
C ALA A 147 -17.58 -21.48 -2.69
N LYS A 148 -16.91 -20.74 -1.80
CA LYS A 148 -16.78 -19.28 -1.76
C LYS A 148 -15.36 -19.00 -1.28
N LYS A 149 -14.52 -18.35 -2.06
CA LYS A 149 -13.09 -18.19 -1.78
C LYS A 149 -12.81 -17.07 -0.78
N ALA A 150 -11.70 -17.16 -0.05
CA ALA A 150 -11.20 -16.02 0.73
C ALA A 150 -10.90 -14.82 -0.17
N VAL A 151 -11.01 -13.61 0.38
CA VAL A 151 -10.88 -12.36 -0.36
C VAL A 151 -9.72 -11.54 0.19
N LEU A 152 -8.68 -11.33 -0.62
CA LEU A 152 -7.57 -10.42 -0.33
C LEU A 152 -7.85 -9.05 -0.97
N VAL A 153 -7.90 -8.00 -0.17
CA VAL A 153 -8.21 -6.64 -0.62
C VAL A 153 -6.98 -5.74 -0.44
N TRP A 154 -6.32 -5.41 -1.56
CA TRP A 154 -5.09 -4.64 -1.64
C TRP A 154 -5.34 -3.13 -1.57
N ILE A 155 -4.65 -2.48 -0.63
CA ILE A 155 -4.53 -1.02 -0.53
C ILE A 155 -3.08 -0.65 -0.83
N TYR A 156 -2.86 0.13 -1.90
CA TYR A 156 -1.50 0.50 -2.31
C TYR A 156 -0.84 1.56 -1.41
N GLY A 157 0.49 1.64 -1.49
CA GLY A 157 1.34 2.59 -0.77
C GLY A 157 1.44 3.98 -1.41
N GLY A 158 2.65 4.52 -1.52
CA GLY A 158 2.90 5.81 -2.19
C GLY A 158 2.80 7.05 -1.30
N GLY A 159 3.02 6.91 0.02
CA GLY A 159 3.14 8.04 0.94
C GLY A 159 1.90 8.94 1.02
N PHE A 160 0.71 8.40 0.74
CA PHE A 160 -0.56 9.13 0.58
C PHE A 160 -0.59 10.20 -0.53
N THR A 161 0.49 10.35 -1.31
CA THR A 161 0.68 11.40 -2.32
C THR A 161 0.98 10.88 -3.72
N SER A 162 1.09 9.55 -3.89
CA SER A 162 1.27 8.83 -5.15
C SER A 162 0.63 7.43 -5.08
N GLY A 163 0.67 6.65 -6.16
CA GLY A 163 0.14 5.29 -6.22
C GLY A 163 -1.15 5.15 -7.05
N SER A 164 -1.46 3.91 -7.44
CA SER A 164 -2.65 3.52 -8.19
C SER A 164 -2.84 2.01 -8.16
N SER A 165 -4.09 1.56 -8.14
CA SER A 165 -4.44 0.12 -8.21
C SER A 165 -4.07 -0.55 -9.54
N ALA A 166 -3.60 0.24 -10.52
CA ALA A 166 -3.18 -0.17 -11.86
C ALA A 166 -1.64 -0.30 -12.04
N VAL A 167 -0.84 -0.21 -10.97
CA VAL A 167 0.61 -0.49 -11.04
C VAL A 167 0.85 -1.96 -11.44
N PRO A 168 1.70 -2.23 -12.45
CA PRO A 168 1.98 -3.61 -12.89
C PRO A 168 2.54 -4.53 -11.81
N GLY A 169 3.41 -4.03 -10.92
CA GLY A 169 4.06 -4.77 -9.83
C GLY A 169 3.17 -5.30 -8.71
N TYR A 170 1.84 -5.13 -8.81
CA TYR A 170 0.86 -5.77 -7.93
C TYR A 170 -0.45 -6.10 -8.66
N ASN A 171 -0.32 -6.65 -9.88
CA ASN A 171 -1.46 -7.25 -10.58
C ASN A 171 -1.94 -8.51 -9.83
N GLY A 172 -3.20 -8.53 -9.39
CA GLY A 172 -3.77 -9.59 -8.56
C GLY A 172 -4.00 -10.94 -9.26
N ALA A 173 -3.82 -11.03 -10.58
CA ALA A 173 -4.12 -12.24 -11.35
C ALA A 173 -3.34 -13.47 -10.87
N ASN A 174 -2.04 -13.33 -10.63
CA ASN A 174 -1.19 -14.47 -10.26
C ASN A 174 -1.53 -15.00 -8.86
N ILE A 175 -1.84 -14.13 -7.89
CA ILE A 175 -2.30 -14.57 -6.55
C ILE A 175 -3.66 -15.28 -6.66
N ALA A 176 -4.58 -14.74 -7.48
CA ALA A 176 -5.88 -15.39 -7.71
C ALA A 176 -5.74 -16.78 -8.38
N GLU A 177 -4.74 -16.96 -9.26
CA GLU A 177 -4.41 -18.28 -9.81
C GLU A 177 -3.77 -19.19 -8.77
N LEU A 178 -2.60 -18.82 -8.26
CA LEU A 178 -1.74 -19.73 -7.50
C LEU A 178 -2.36 -20.16 -6.17
N GLU A 179 -3.18 -19.29 -5.56
CA GLU A 179 -3.64 -19.49 -4.18
C GLU A 179 -5.15 -19.78 -4.03
N ASP A 180 -5.92 -19.89 -5.13
CA ASP A 180 -7.38 -20.11 -5.08
C ASP A 180 -8.13 -19.10 -4.16
N VAL A 181 -7.85 -17.81 -4.36
CA VAL A 181 -8.48 -16.69 -3.66
C VAL A 181 -9.12 -15.71 -4.65
N VAL A 182 -9.97 -14.81 -4.17
CA VAL A 182 -10.36 -13.60 -4.91
C VAL A 182 -9.44 -12.47 -4.48
N VAL A 183 -8.87 -11.75 -5.44
CA VAL A 183 -8.06 -10.54 -5.17
C VAL A 183 -8.84 -9.32 -5.62
N VAL A 184 -8.86 -8.29 -4.80
CA VAL A 184 -9.43 -6.97 -5.10
C VAL A 184 -8.35 -5.91 -4.90
N SER A 185 -8.31 -4.88 -5.74
CA SER A 185 -7.55 -3.65 -5.47
C SER A 185 -8.43 -2.43 -5.73
N MET A 186 -8.25 -1.33 -4.99
CA MET A 186 -9.02 -0.10 -5.20
C MET A 186 -8.15 1.15 -5.31
N ASN A 187 -8.63 2.13 -6.08
CA ASN A 187 -8.16 3.50 -6.00
C ASN A 187 -8.84 4.26 -4.85
N TYR A 188 -8.10 5.18 -4.24
CA TYR A 188 -8.58 6.12 -3.24
C TYR A 188 -7.93 7.50 -3.50
N ARG A 189 -8.58 8.60 -3.09
CA ARG A 189 -8.03 9.95 -3.35
C ARG A 189 -6.71 10.18 -2.59
N LEU A 190 -5.81 10.94 -3.22
CA LEU A 190 -4.45 11.18 -2.74
C LEU A 190 -4.20 12.68 -2.50
N SER A 191 -3.13 12.98 -1.75
CA SER A 191 -2.69 14.34 -1.44
C SER A 191 -3.85 15.21 -0.92
N ILE A 192 -3.86 16.50 -1.21
CA ILE A 192 -4.92 17.45 -0.80
C ILE A 192 -6.33 17.04 -1.26
N LEU A 193 -6.48 16.22 -2.32
CA LEU A 193 -7.79 15.76 -2.78
C LEU A 193 -8.39 14.67 -1.87
N GLY A 194 -7.55 13.84 -1.26
CA GLY A 194 -7.95 12.81 -0.28
C GLY A 194 -7.78 13.23 1.18
N PHE A 195 -6.89 14.18 1.44
CA PHE A 195 -6.51 14.67 2.76
C PHE A 195 -6.45 16.21 2.79
N PRO A 196 -7.56 16.94 2.60
CA PRO A 196 -7.53 18.39 2.38
C PRO A 196 -6.93 19.21 3.53
N GLY A 197 -7.08 18.80 4.80
CA GLY A 197 -6.69 19.63 5.95
C GLY A 197 -7.66 20.77 6.26
N SER A 198 -8.75 20.92 5.49
CA SER A 198 -9.75 21.98 5.64
C SER A 198 -10.44 21.94 7.01
N PRO A 199 -10.54 23.06 7.75
CA PRO A 199 -11.33 23.12 8.99
C PRO A 199 -12.85 22.95 8.80
N SER A 200 -13.37 23.09 7.58
CA SER A 200 -14.81 23.11 7.26
C SER A 200 -15.34 21.84 6.58
N SER A 201 -14.49 20.84 6.32
CA SER A 201 -14.88 19.55 5.73
C SER A 201 -14.19 18.38 6.46
N PRO A 202 -14.67 17.13 6.33
CA PRO A 202 -13.94 15.98 6.84
C PRO A 202 -12.54 15.89 6.21
N ASN A 203 -11.54 15.51 7.01
CA ASN A 203 -10.14 15.55 6.57
C ASN A 203 -9.67 14.24 5.95
N ASN A 204 -10.12 13.08 6.41
CA ASN A 204 -9.58 11.79 5.97
C ASN A 204 -10.46 11.14 4.89
N LEU A 205 -10.72 11.89 3.82
CA LEU A 205 -11.63 11.47 2.73
C LEU A 205 -11.14 10.20 2.03
N ALA A 206 -9.83 10.05 1.88
CA ALA A 206 -9.17 8.84 1.37
C ALA A 206 -9.54 7.57 2.16
N PHE A 207 -9.63 7.65 3.49
CA PHE A 207 -10.03 6.52 4.33
C PHE A 207 -11.53 6.23 4.21
N LEU A 208 -12.36 7.26 3.98
CA LEU A 208 -13.77 7.06 3.64
C LEU A 208 -13.94 6.41 2.25
N ASP A 209 -13.06 6.73 1.28
CA ASP A 209 -13.02 6.08 -0.04
C ASP A 209 -12.72 4.59 0.11
N GLN A 210 -11.65 4.25 0.83
CA GLN A 210 -11.27 2.87 1.14
C GLN A 210 -12.39 2.12 1.88
N ARG A 211 -13.03 2.74 2.89
CA ARG A 211 -14.17 2.15 3.61
C ARG A 211 -15.33 1.84 2.67
N LEU A 212 -15.70 2.77 1.80
CA LEU A 212 -16.79 2.56 0.84
C LEU A 212 -16.45 1.47 -0.20
N ALA A 213 -15.18 1.34 -0.60
CA ALA A 213 -14.72 0.23 -1.42
C ALA A 213 -14.85 -1.13 -0.67
N VAL A 214 -14.47 -1.18 0.61
CA VAL A 214 -14.62 -2.41 1.44
C VAL A 214 -16.10 -2.76 1.67
N GLU A 215 -16.98 -1.77 1.82
CA GLU A 215 -18.44 -1.98 1.84
C GLU A 215 -18.97 -2.49 0.49
N TRP A 216 -18.45 -1.99 -0.64
CA TRP A 216 -18.77 -2.52 -1.96
C TRP A 216 -18.34 -4.00 -2.08
N VAL A 217 -17.13 -4.35 -1.60
CA VAL A 217 -16.65 -5.74 -1.60
C VAL A 217 -17.59 -6.63 -0.78
N ARG A 218 -17.89 -6.26 0.47
CA ARG A 218 -18.85 -6.99 1.32
C ARG A 218 -20.19 -7.22 0.62
N ASP A 219 -20.72 -6.20 -0.06
CA ASP A 219 -22.04 -6.24 -0.69
C ASP A 219 -22.08 -7.02 -2.02
N ASN A 220 -20.93 -7.25 -2.69
CA ASN A 220 -20.90 -7.75 -4.07
C ASN A 220 -20.01 -8.99 -4.30
N ILE A 221 -19.01 -9.26 -3.45
CA ILE A 221 -17.93 -10.22 -3.76
C ILE A 221 -18.42 -11.67 -3.89
N GLU A 222 -19.56 -12.00 -3.29
CA GLU A 222 -20.22 -13.31 -3.47
C GLU A 222 -20.56 -13.61 -4.93
N ASN A 223 -20.93 -12.60 -5.72
CA ASN A 223 -21.20 -12.77 -7.15
C ASN A 223 -19.92 -12.98 -7.97
N PHE A 224 -18.75 -12.69 -7.40
CA PHE A 224 -17.42 -13.03 -7.94
C PHE A 224 -16.90 -14.37 -7.41
N GLY A 225 -17.70 -15.10 -6.62
CA GLY A 225 -17.33 -16.34 -5.95
C GLY A 225 -16.43 -16.15 -4.72
N GLY A 226 -16.37 -14.94 -4.16
CA GLY A 226 -15.72 -14.66 -2.88
C GLY A 226 -16.63 -14.87 -1.68
N ASP A 227 -16.04 -14.92 -0.50
CA ASP A 227 -16.72 -15.06 0.78
C ASP A 227 -16.70 -13.71 1.52
N PRO A 228 -17.85 -13.01 1.64
CA PRO A 228 -17.89 -11.71 2.33
C PRO A 228 -17.60 -11.82 3.84
N SER A 229 -17.54 -13.03 4.41
CA SER A 229 -17.11 -13.26 5.80
C SER A 229 -15.61 -13.52 5.96
N ARG A 230 -14.86 -13.69 4.85
CA ARG A 230 -13.40 -13.94 4.82
C ARG A 230 -12.66 -12.88 4.00
N ILE A 231 -13.02 -11.61 4.24
CA ILE A 231 -12.33 -10.44 3.68
C ILE A 231 -11.10 -10.14 4.55
N THR A 232 -9.92 -10.08 3.94
CA THR A 232 -8.67 -9.65 4.57
C THR A 232 -8.16 -8.41 3.87
N LEU A 233 -7.91 -7.33 4.62
CA LEU A 233 -7.26 -6.13 4.05
C LEU A 233 -5.76 -6.31 4.15
N PHE A 234 -5.04 -6.09 3.05
CA PHE A 234 -3.58 -6.08 3.01
C PHE A 234 -3.09 -4.87 2.22
N GLY A 235 -1.89 -4.41 2.54
CA GLY A 235 -1.36 -3.20 1.91
C GLY A 235 0.02 -2.87 2.42
N GLN A 236 0.80 -2.19 1.58
CA GLN A 236 2.19 -1.88 1.84
C GLN A 236 2.42 -0.37 2.02
N SER A 237 3.37 0.02 2.87
CA SER A 237 3.71 1.43 3.14
C SER A 237 2.51 2.24 3.66
N ALA A 238 2.17 3.38 3.04
CA ALA A 238 0.94 4.12 3.29
C ALA A 238 -0.35 3.27 3.15
N GLY A 239 -0.32 2.18 2.37
CA GLY A 239 -1.38 1.18 2.28
C GLY A 239 -1.44 0.28 3.52
N GLY A 240 -0.29 -0.13 4.06
CA GLY A 240 -0.20 -0.84 5.34
C GLY A 240 -0.64 0.05 6.51
N ALA A 241 -0.22 1.31 6.49
CA ALA A 241 -0.74 2.32 7.42
C ALA A 241 -2.26 2.50 7.26
N SER A 242 -2.79 2.50 6.02
CA SER A 242 -4.24 2.55 5.77
C SER A 242 -4.99 1.35 6.36
N VAL A 243 -4.46 0.13 6.18
CA VAL A 243 -4.98 -1.10 6.81
C VAL A 243 -4.98 -0.97 8.33
N ASP A 244 -3.94 -0.37 8.92
CA ASP A 244 -3.86 -0.20 10.36
C ASP A 244 -4.81 0.90 10.88
N PHE A 245 -4.86 2.07 10.22
CA PHE A 245 -5.86 3.12 10.49
C PHE A 245 -7.28 2.57 10.44
N TYR A 246 -7.58 1.72 9.45
CA TYR A 246 -8.87 1.02 9.34
C TYR A 246 -9.19 0.22 10.61
N SER A 247 -8.21 -0.53 11.13
CA SER A 247 -8.39 -1.39 12.31
C SER A 247 -8.79 -0.60 13.57
N TYR A 248 -8.47 0.68 13.66
CA TYR A 248 -8.88 1.56 14.77
C TYR A 248 -10.13 2.41 14.49
N ALA A 249 -10.35 2.80 13.23
CA ALA A 249 -11.48 3.64 12.82
C ALA A 249 -12.82 2.89 12.80
N TRP A 250 -12.78 1.60 12.48
CA TRP A 250 -13.96 0.72 12.42
C TRP A 250 -13.83 -0.47 13.36
N ASP A 251 -13.32 -0.24 14.57
CA ASP A 251 -13.15 -1.25 15.64
C ASP A 251 -14.40 -2.10 15.93
N SER A 252 -15.56 -1.45 15.84
CA SER A 252 -16.90 -1.94 16.17
C SER A 252 -17.67 -2.51 14.97
N ASP A 253 -17.26 -2.21 13.74
CA ASP A 253 -17.77 -2.81 12.49
C ASP A 253 -16.63 -2.98 11.47
N PRO A 254 -15.65 -3.88 11.70
CA PRO A 254 -14.44 -3.92 10.90
C PRO A 254 -14.64 -4.43 9.47
N ILE A 255 -15.78 -5.08 9.14
CA ILE A 255 -16.04 -5.86 7.91
C ILE A 255 -15.03 -6.99 7.67
N ALA A 256 -13.75 -6.65 7.56
CA ALA A 256 -12.62 -7.55 7.50
C ALA A 256 -12.57 -8.56 8.66
N ALA A 257 -12.13 -9.76 8.32
CA ALA A 257 -11.85 -10.89 9.20
C ALA A 257 -10.38 -10.91 9.66
N GLY A 258 -9.47 -10.21 8.98
CA GLY A 258 -8.06 -10.09 9.35
C GLY A 258 -7.37 -8.91 8.64
N PHE A 259 -6.20 -8.53 9.15
CA PHE A 259 -5.42 -7.40 8.65
C PHE A 259 -3.96 -7.80 8.37
N ILE A 260 -3.41 -7.31 7.25
CA ILE A 260 -2.00 -7.45 6.89
C ILE A 260 -1.37 -6.08 6.58
N PRO A 261 -0.94 -5.31 7.60
CA PRO A 261 -0.18 -4.09 7.41
C PRO A 261 1.30 -4.39 7.13
N GLU A 262 1.73 -4.21 5.88
CA GLU A 262 3.09 -4.47 5.42
C GLU A 262 3.89 -3.16 5.45
N SER A 263 4.97 -3.11 6.23
CA SER A 263 5.94 -1.99 6.22
C SER A 263 5.31 -0.60 6.46
N GLY A 264 4.19 -0.53 7.21
CA GLY A 264 3.50 0.73 7.54
C GLY A 264 2.39 0.52 8.59
N ASN A 265 2.22 1.50 9.50
CA ASN A 265 1.30 1.45 10.65
C ASN A 265 1.12 2.85 11.24
N VAL A 266 0.26 3.00 12.26
CA VAL A 266 -0.07 4.31 12.89
C VAL A 266 1.02 4.89 13.83
N PHE A 267 2.15 4.22 14.05
CA PHE A 267 3.21 4.64 14.98
C PHE A 267 4.51 5.12 14.32
N GLY A 268 4.63 5.03 12.98
CA GLY A 268 5.80 5.51 12.23
C GLY A 268 5.56 6.87 11.57
N TRP A 269 6.62 7.45 11.00
CA TRP A 269 6.56 8.62 10.11
C TRP A 269 5.97 9.89 10.71
N GLY A 270 5.95 10.01 12.04
CA GLY A 270 5.31 11.12 12.76
C GLY A 270 3.79 11.22 12.50
N LEU A 271 3.16 10.12 12.07
CA LEU A 271 1.72 10.08 11.81
C LEU A 271 0.91 9.96 13.12
N PRO A 272 -0.33 10.48 13.13
CA PRO A 272 -0.96 11.35 12.13
C PRO A 272 -0.58 12.83 12.28
N ASN A 273 -0.81 13.61 11.21
CA ASN A 273 -0.71 15.07 11.24
C ASN A 273 -1.65 15.69 12.28
N SER A 274 -1.18 16.72 12.96
CA SER A 274 -2.04 17.55 13.82
C SER A 274 -3.11 18.29 13.00
N LYS A 275 -4.27 18.55 13.61
CA LYS A 275 -5.33 19.37 12.99
C LYS A 275 -4.84 20.78 12.61
N ALA A 276 -3.87 21.33 13.34
CA ALA A 276 -3.30 22.65 13.07
C ALA A 276 -2.37 22.65 11.83
N SER A 277 -1.52 21.64 11.68
CA SER A 277 -0.63 21.51 10.51
C SER A 277 -1.42 21.23 9.23
N GLY A 278 -2.45 20.39 9.27
CA GLY A 278 -3.37 20.18 8.16
C GLY A 278 -4.07 21.48 7.72
N ALA A 279 -4.62 22.25 8.67
CA ALA A 279 -5.25 23.54 8.38
C ALA A 279 -4.27 24.57 7.80
N ALA A 280 -3.03 24.62 8.31
CA ALA A 280 -2.00 25.51 7.77
C ALA A 280 -1.62 25.14 6.32
N ALA A 281 -1.50 23.84 6.01
CA ALA A 281 -1.23 23.35 4.66
C ALA A 281 -2.38 23.71 3.69
N TRP A 282 -3.64 23.48 4.10
CA TRP A 282 -4.83 23.87 3.33
C TRP A 282 -4.83 25.36 2.98
N PHE A 283 -4.66 26.23 3.98
CA PHE A 283 -4.73 27.68 3.78
C PHE A 283 -3.55 28.26 2.99
N ASN A 284 -2.39 27.60 3.00
CA ASN A 284 -1.26 27.99 2.14
C ASN A 284 -1.60 27.75 0.65
N VAL A 285 -2.21 26.60 0.33
CA VAL A 285 -2.65 26.28 -1.05
C VAL A 285 -3.82 27.16 -1.47
N SER A 286 -4.84 27.35 -0.62
CA SER A 286 -5.98 28.21 -0.97
C SER A 286 -5.60 29.67 -1.11
N GLY A 287 -4.68 30.18 -0.28
CA GLY A 287 -4.13 31.53 -0.38
C GLY A 287 -3.36 31.73 -1.69
N THR A 288 -2.51 30.76 -2.05
CA THR A 288 -1.74 30.75 -3.32
C THR A 288 -2.66 30.78 -4.56
N LEU A 289 -3.85 30.19 -4.47
CA LEU A 289 -4.85 30.17 -5.54
C LEU A 289 -5.81 31.37 -5.50
N GLY A 290 -5.63 32.31 -4.58
CA GLY A 290 -6.53 33.47 -4.39
C GLY A 290 -7.91 33.11 -3.85
N CYS A 291 -8.07 31.93 -3.25
CA CYS A 291 -9.32 31.47 -2.65
C CYS A 291 -9.54 31.92 -1.19
N GLY A 292 -8.59 32.65 -0.61
CA GLY A 292 -8.63 33.07 0.80
C GLY A 292 -7.79 32.18 1.72
N ASP A 293 -7.72 32.58 2.99
CA ASP A 293 -6.83 32.01 4.02
C ASP A 293 -7.58 31.81 5.35
N ALA A 294 -6.85 31.62 6.45
CA ALA A 294 -7.40 31.43 7.79
C ALA A 294 -8.23 32.61 8.35
N SER A 295 -8.19 33.78 7.71
CA SER A 295 -9.00 34.95 8.05
C SER A 295 -10.29 35.08 7.20
N SER A 296 -10.41 34.26 6.16
CA SER A 296 -11.54 34.24 5.23
C SER A 296 -12.67 33.32 5.72
N ASP A 297 -13.89 33.48 5.17
CA ASP A 297 -14.99 32.57 5.50
C ASP A 297 -14.69 31.14 4.99
N PRO A 298 -14.71 30.10 5.86
CA PRO A 298 -14.33 28.74 5.47
C PRO A 298 -15.24 28.08 4.43
N ALA A 299 -16.48 28.55 4.23
CA ALA A 299 -17.38 28.06 3.19
C ALA A 299 -17.07 28.72 1.84
N ASP A 300 -16.73 30.01 1.83
CA ASP A 300 -16.27 30.71 0.62
C ASP A 300 -14.93 30.15 0.12
N VAL A 301 -13.99 29.87 1.02
CA VAL A 301 -12.70 29.21 0.69
C VAL A 301 -12.96 27.85 0.03
N LEU A 302 -13.83 27.01 0.63
CA LEU A 302 -14.18 25.70 0.07
C LEU A 302 -14.89 25.82 -1.29
N SER A 303 -15.82 26.77 -1.42
CA SER A 303 -16.56 27.07 -2.66
C SER A 303 -15.65 27.54 -3.79
N CYS A 304 -14.58 28.27 -3.47
CA CYS A 304 -13.55 28.66 -4.43
C CYS A 304 -12.67 27.46 -4.81
N MET A 305 -12.16 26.70 -3.82
CA MET A 305 -11.30 25.53 -4.05
C MET A 305 -11.96 24.44 -4.92
N ARG A 306 -13.29 24.27 -4.81
CA ARG A 306 -14.08 23.39 -5.70
C ARG A 306 -14.15 23.84 -7.15
N LYS A 307 -13.94 25.13 -7.45
CA LYS A 307 -13.96 25.71 -8.81
C LYS A 307 -12.59 25.71 -9.49
N GLN A 308 -11.51 25.53 -8.72
CA GLN A 308 -10.15 25.49 -9.27
C GLN A 308 -9.92 24.24 -10.14
N ASN A 309 -8.91 24.27 -11.02
CA ASN A 309 -8.47 23.07 -11.73
C ASN A 309 -7.59 22.20 -10.81
N TYR A 310 -7.76 20.87 -10.79
CA TYR A 310 -7.01 20.01 -9.87
C TYR A 310 -5.49 20.12 -10.06
N THR A 311 -5.00 20.30 -11.29
CA THR A 311 -3.57 20.50 -11.58
C THR A 311 -3.06 21.82 -11.01
N ALA A 312 -3.89 22.88 -11.01
CA ALA A 312 -3.54 24.14 -10.35
C ALA A 312 -3.47 23.95 -8.82
N ILE A 313 -4.41 23.21 -8.23
CA ILE A 313 -4.40 22.88 -6.79
C ILE A 313 -3.12 22.13 -6.40
N LEU A 314 -2.76 21.09 -7.15
CA LEU A 314 -1.58 20.27 -6.88
C LEU A 314 -0.25 21.02 -7.12
N ASN A 315 -0.22 21.95 -8.08
CA ASN A 315 0.94 22.80 -8.34
C ASN A 315 1.13 23.92 -7.31
N ALA A 316 0.04 24.36 -6.65
CA ALA A 316 0.07 25.33 -5.55
C ALA A 316 0.54 24.72 -4.21
N ILE A 317 0.71 23.39 -4.12
CA ILE A 317 1.37 22.75 -2.98
C ILE A 317 2.84 23.21 -2.94
N PRO A 318 3.35 23.76 -1.82
CA PRO A 318 4.76 24.11 -1.71
C PRO A 318 5.65 22.85 -1.69
N PRO A 319 6.87 22.91 -2.22
CA PRO A 319 7.79 21.77 -2.19
C PRO A 319 8.17 21.40 -0.76
N SER A 320 8.25 20.11 -0.47
CA SER A 320 8.78 19.56 0.78
C SER A 320 10.25 19.17 0.59
N THR A 321 11.06 19.24 1.65
CA THR A 321 12.51 18.97 1.62
C THR A 321 12.89 17.85 2.60
N GLY A 322 14.04 17.23 2.39
CA GLY A 322 14.49 16.08 3.18
C GLY A 322 13.51 14.90 3.10
N THR A 323 13.50 14.03 4.12
CA THR A 323 12.59 12.88 4.22
C THR A 323 11.11 13.27 4.30
N GLY A 324 10.78 14.51 4.68
CA GLY A 324 9.41 15.04 4.63
C GLY A 324 8.80 15.05 3.22
N SER A 325 9.61 14.97 2.16
CA SER A 325 9.10 14.83 0.79
C SER A 325 8.46 13.47 0.48
N ILE A 326 8.69 12.45 1.31
CA ILE A 326 8.21 11.07 1.09
C ILE A 326 6.71 10.94 1.40
N LEU A 327 6.22 11.61 2.46
CA LEU A 327 4.78 11.73 2.75
C LEU A 327 4.16 13.05 2.26
N GLY A 328 4.97 14.11 2.09
CA GLY A 328 4.47 15.43 1.77
C GLY A 328 3.61 16.04 2.89
N LEU A 329 2.83 17.08 2.54
CA LEU A 329 2.07 17.89 3.51
C LEU A 329 0.63 17.43 3.75
N PHE A 330 0.08 16.58 2.89
CA PHE A 330 -1.34 16.21 2.89
C PHE A 330 -1.48 14.69 3.04
N GLY A 331 -1.84 14.27 4.24
CA GLY A 331 -1.98 12.88 4.66
C GLY A 331 -2.86 12.76 5.91
N PRO A 332 -2.89 11.60 6.57
CA PRO A 332 -3.75 11.31 7.72
C PRO A 332 -3.68 12.41 8.77
N THR A 333 -4.81 13.04 9.10
CA THR A 333 -4.88 14.23 9.96
C THR A 333 -5.91 14.02 11.07
N VAL A 334 -5.55 14.31 12.32
CA VAL A 334 -6.45 14.13 13.49
C VAL A 334 -7.80 14.82 13.28
N ASP A 335 -8.87 14.02 13.31
CA ASP A 335 -10.27 14.46 13.29
C ASP A 335 -11.14 13.86 14.42
N GLU A 336 -10.59 12.94 15.21
CA GLU A 336 -11.26 12.18 16.29
C GLU A 336 -12.47 11.33 15.85
N THR A 337 -12.57 11.02 14.56
CA THR A 337 -13.63 10.16 13.99
C THR A 337 -13.08 8.99 13.20
N VAL A 338 -12.08 9.23 12.36
CA VAL A 338 -11.35 8.21 11.58
C VAL A 338 -9.88 8.20 11.98
N VAL A 339 -9.33 9.38 12.31
CA VAL A 339 -7.93 9.54 12.74
C VAL A 339 -7.86 10.20 14.11
N PHE A 340 -7.20 9.54 15.05
CA PHE A 340 -7.25 9.84 16.48
C PHE A 340 -5.91 10.36 17.01
N SER A 341 -5.96 11.13 18.10
CA SER A 341 -4.76 11.64 18.79
C SER A 341 -4.17 10.70 19.86
N ASN A 342 -4.60 9.44 19.94
CA ASN A 342 -4.21 8.58 21.08
C ASN A 342 -4.10 7.07 20.77
N TYR A 343 -3.49 6.69 19.64
CA TYR A 343 -3.35 5.27 19.24
C TYR A 343 -2.74 4.35 20.29
N SER A 344 -1.77 4.83 21.09
CA SER A 344 -1.17 4.05 22.19
C SER A 344 -2.13 3.70 23.33
N GLN A 345 -3.28 4.37 23.42
CA GLN A 345 -4.32 4.16 24.43
C GLN A 345 -5.57 3.50 23.85
N ARG A 346 -5.64 3.30 22.52
CA ARG A 346 -6.79 2.75 21.83
C ARG A 346 -6.64 1.24 21.63
N THR A 347 -7.76 0.53 21.77
CA THR A 347 -7.87 -0.87 21.36
C THR A 347 -8.23 -0.90 19.87
N PRO A 348 -7.48 -1.61 19.00
CA PRO A 348 -7.92 -1.87 17.63
C PRO A 348 -9.07 -2.89 17.61
N ALA A 349 -9.68 -3.08 16.44
CA ALA A 349 -10.66 -4.14 16.19
C ALA A 349 -10.18 -5.50 16.72
N ASN A 350 -11.10 -6.27 17.29
CA ASN A 350 -10.84 -7.66 17.71
C ASN A 350 -10.76 -8.58 16.48
N ARG A 351 -9.60 -8.57 15.81
CA ARG A 351 -9.31 -9.28 14.57
C ARG A 351 -7.84 -9.72 14.51
N PRO A 352 -7.55 -10.91 13.97
CA PRO A 352 -6.18 -11.35 13.73
C PRO A 352 -5.35 -10.41 12.85
N MET A 353 -4.03 -10.45 13.02
CA MET A 353 -3.08 -9.60 12.30
C MET A 353 -1.80 -10.34 11.89
N LEU A 354 -1.40 -10.21 10.63
CA LEU A 354 -0.08 -10.57 10.12
C LEU A 354 0.68 -9.26 9.81
N ILE A 355 1.75 -8.95 10.53
CA ILE A 355 2.47 -7.68 10.38
C ILE A 355 3.95 -7.93 10.07
N GLY A 356 4.61 -7.05 9.33
CA GLY A 356 6.04 -7.20 9.11
C GLY A 356 6.67 -6.06 8.34
N ASN A 357 7.98 -6.20 8.14
CA ASN A 357 8.82 -5.17 7.55
C ASN A 357 10.02 -5.80 6.83
N ASN A 358 10.58 -5.09 5.86
CA ASN A 358 11.79 -5.52 5.15
C ASN A 358 13.04 -5.25 5.99
N ASN A 359 14.13 -5.99 5.74
CA ASN A 359 15.30 -5.89 6.61
C ASN A 359 16.05 -4.54 6.52
N TYR A 360 16.02 -3.88 5.35
CA TYR A 360 16.68 -2.59 5.12
C TYR A 360 15.80 -1.65 4.29
N GLU A 361 14.63 -1.32 4.85
CA GLU A 361 13.61 -0.43 4.30
C GLU A 361 14.19 0.86 3.69
N ALA A 362 15.19 1.45 4.37
CA ALA A 362 15.92 2.62 3.92
C ALA A 362 16.50 2.55 2.50
N GLY A 363 16.75 1.35 1.95
CA GLY A 363 17.52 1.15 0.73
C GLY A 363 16.95 1.79 -0.54
N ILE A 364 15.63 1.83 -0.72
CA ILE A 364 15.02 2.49 -1.88
C ILE A 364 15.11 4.01 -1.74
N PHE A 365 14.81 4.55 -0.55
CA PHE A 365 14.92 5.98 -0.27
C PHE A 365 16.36 6.46 -0.43
N ARG A 366 17.35 5.72 0.10
CA ARG A 366 18.78 5.95 -0.13
C ARG A 366 19.10 6.08 -1.62
N THR A 367 18.57 5.16 -2.43
CA THR A 367 18.76 5.17 -3.88
C THR A 367 18.07 6.39 -4.52
N GLU A 368 16.80 6.68 -4.19
CA GLU A 368 16.04 7.81 -4.75
C GLU A 368 16.64 9.18 -4.41
N PHE A 369 17.02 9.41 -3.15
CA PHE A 369 17.70 10.66 -2.76
C PHE A 369 19.04 10.81 -3.46
N ALA A 370 19.83 9.73 -3.61
CA ALA A 370 21.07 9.76 -4.37
C ALA A 370 20.86 10.07 -5.86
N ILE A 371 19.78 9.55 -6.49
CA ILE A 371 19.42 9.90 -7.88
C ILE A 371 19.07 11.40 -7.97
N ALA A 372 18.42 11.95 -6.95
CA ALA A 372 18.15 13.39 -6.81
C ALA A 372 19.39 14.22 -6.39
N GLY A 373 20.58 13.61 -6.29
CA GLY A 373 21.83 14.29 -5.93
C GLY A 373 21.96 14.65 -4.45
N THR A 374 21.13 14.06 -3.58
CA THR A 374 21.13 14.27 -2.13
C THR A 374 21.68 13.02 -1.43
N PHE A 375 22.67 13.20 -0.56
CA PHE A 375 23.36 12.09 0.11
C PHE A 375 23.32 12.28 1.63
N PHE A 376 23.09 11.19 2.35
CA PHE A 376 23.13 11.11 3.81
C PHE A 376 24.10 10.01 4.24
N SER A 377 24.61 10.07 5.47
CA SER A 377 25.53 9.06 6.03
C SER A 377 24.84 7.73 6.29
N ASP A 378 25.61 6.63 6.35
CA ASP A 378 25.09 5.31 6.70
C ASP A 378 24.34 5.32 8.04
N ALA A 379 24.90 6.00 9.06
CA ALA A 379 24.28 6.16 10.37
C ALA A 379 22.92 6.89 10.35
N PHE A 380 22.65 7.74 9.35
CA PHE A 380 21.33 8.34 9.16
C PHE A 380 20.34 7.31 8.60
N TRP A 381 20.78 6.46 7.66
CA TRP A 381 19.93 5.42 7.08
C TRP A 381 19.66 4.27 8.05
N ASP A 382 20.62 3.93 8.91
CA ASP A 382 20.43 2.95 9.99
C ASP A 382 19.38 3.44 11.01
N ASP A 383 19.49 4.71 11.42
CA ASP A 383 18.52 5.36 12.30
C ASP A 383 17.13 5.44 11.65
N PHE A 384 17.04 5.96 10.42
CA PHE A 384 15.79 6.02 9.65
C PHE A 384 15.11 4.64 9.48
N ASN A 385 15.87 3.59 9.18
CA ASN A 385 15.38 2.21 9.07
C ASN A 385 14.81 1.67 10.40
N LEU A 386 15.38 2.12 11.52
CA LEU A 386 14.96 1.76 12.86
C LEU A 386 13.71 2.55 13.28
N GLN A 387 13.75 3.89 13.15
CA GLN A 387 12.71 4.81 13.60
C GLN A 387 11.42 4.71 12.78
N GLU A 388 11.50 4.65 11.45
CA GLU A 388 10.32 4.78 10.59
C GLU A 388 9.64 3.44 10.27
N PHE A 389 10.34 2.32 10.51
CA PHE A 389 9.86 0.99 10.13
C PHE A 389 10.02 -0.07 11.23
N THR A 390 11.25 -0.45 11.59
CA THR A 390 11.49 -1.62 12.46
C THR A 390 10.78 -1.47 13.81
N CYS A 391 10.91 -0.32 14.47
CA CYS A 391 10.35 -0.11 15.80
C CYS A 391 8.83 0.12 15.81
N PRO A 392 8.24 0.98 14.95
CA PRO A 392 6.78 1.10 14.81
C PRO A 392 6.08 -0.25 14.58
N ILE A 393 6.67 -1.12 13.74
CA ILE A 393 6.13 -2.45 13.43
C ILE A 393 6.15 -3.38 14.66
N GLY A 394 7.24 -3.41 15.43
CA GLY A 394 7.30 -4.17 16.68
C GLY A 394 6.32 -3.66 17.74
N ILE A 395 6.17 -2.35 17.85
CA ILE A 395 5.25 -1.69 18.78
C ILE A 395 3.79 -1.96 18.40
N ARG A 396 3.45 -1.93 17.11
CA ARG A 396 2.11 -2.26 16.64
C ARG A 396 1.76 -3.74 16.83
N ALA A 397 2.73 -4.64 16.63
CA ALA A 397 2.58 -6.07 16.93
C ALA A 397 2.30 -6.30 18.42
N ASN A 398 3.04 -5.61 19.31
CA ASN A 398 2.82 -5.67 20.76
C ASN A 398 1.43 -5.15 21.16
N ALA A 399 0.97 -4.04 20.56
CA ALA A 399 -0.38 -3.51 20.80
C ALA A 399 -1.49 -4.49 20.39
N SER A 400 -1.28 -5.25 19.31
CA SER A 400 -2.19 -6.30 18.85
C SER A 400 -2.30 -7.46 19.85
N VAL A 401 -1.16 -7.95 20.34
CA VAL A 401 -1.12 -9.00 21.37
C VAL A 401 -1.74 -8.52 22.68
N ALA A 402 -1.49 -7.26 23.08
CA ALA A 402 -2.11 -6.65 24.26
C ALA A 402 -3.65 -6.51 24.14
N ALA A 403 -4.17 -6.38 22.92
CA ALA A 403 -5.61 -6.42 22.62
C ALA A 403 -6.21 -7.85 22.59
N ASN A 404 -5.38 -8.90 22.77
CA ASN A 404 -5.70 -10.33 22.63
C ASN A 404 -6.00 -10.78 21.18
N ASN A 405 -5.53 -10.03 20.18
CA ASN A 405 -5.64 -10.43 18.78
C ASN A 405 -4.60 -11.52 18.43
N PRO A 406 -4.97 -12.64 17.78
CA PRO A 406 -4.02 -13.57 17.19
C PRO A 406 -3.09 -12.82 16.24
N THR A 407 -1.79 -12.83 16.52
CA THR A 407 -0.82 -11.98 15.84
C THR A 407 0.37 -12.81 15.38
N TRP A 408 0.84 -12.57 14.16
CA TRP A 408 2.09 -13.11 13.61
C TRP A 408 2.95 -11.95 13.12
N ARG A 409 4.28 -12.06 13.28
CA ARG A 409 5.22 -11.05 12.82
C ARG A 409 6.29 -11.64 11.92
N TYR A 410 6.51 -11.04 10.76
CA TYR A 410 7.62 -11.39 9.87
C TYR A 410 8.66 -10.25 9.78
N ARG A 411 9.87 -10.62 9.37
CA ARG A 411 10.88 -9.71 8.80
C ARG A 411 11.41 -10.35 7.53
N TYR A 412 11.40 -9.63 6.42
CA TYR A 412 11.78 -10.14 5.10
C TYR A 412 13.23 -9.80 4.76
N PHE A 413 13.99 -10.76 4.22
CA PHE A 413 15.43 -10.66 3.98
C PHE A 413 15.85 -10.89 2.52
N GLY A 414 14.91 -11.13 1.60
CA GLY A 414 15.25 -11.57 0.24
C GLY A 414 15.99 -10.49 -0.54
N VAL A 415 17.07 -10.87 -1.22
CA VAL A 415 17.84 -10.02 -2.11
C VAL A 415 18.16 -10.83 -3.36
N PHE A 416 17.37 -10.63 -4.41
CA PHE A 416 17.42 -11.43 -5.63
C PHE A 416 17.93 -10.63 -6.85
N PRO A 417 18.55 -11.29 -7.85
CA PRO A 417 19.21 -10.61 -8.97
C PRO A 417 18.29 -9.77 -9.86
N ASP A 418 17.02 -10.15 -9.99
CA ASP A 418 15.96 -9.46 -10.75
C ASP A 418 15.25 -8.36 -9.95
N MET A 419 15.53 -8.25 -8.65
CA MET A 419 15.02 -7.21 -7.76
C MET A 419 16.10 -6.25 -7.26
N ALA A 420 17.37 -6.44 -7.64
CA ALA A 420 18.52 -5.65 -7.16
C ALA A 420 18.59 -4.22 -7.75
N ILE A 421 17.90 -3.25 -7.14
CA ILE A 421 17.78 -1.88 -7.69
C ILE A 421 19.09 -1.08 -7.71
N SER A 422 19.94 -1.24 -6.70
CA SER A 422 21.27 -0.63 -6.60
C SER A 422 22.19 -1.52 -5.75
N SER A 423 23.50 -1.27 -5.77
CA SER A 423 24.47 -2.02 -4.95
C SER A 423 24.29 -1.83 -3.43
N GLU A 424 23.55 -0.81 -3.01
CA GLU A 424 23.39 -0.41 -1.61
C GLU A 424 21.95 -0.60 -1.09
N ALA A 425 21.00 -0.97 -1.94
CA ALA A 425 19.58 -1.04 -1.57
C ALA A 425 19.19 -2.23 -0.68
N GLY A 426 19.98 -3.32 -0.68
CA GLY A 426 19.68 -4.50 0.14
C GLY A 426 18.23 -5.00 0.01
N THR A 427 17.60 -5.32 1.14
CA THR A 427 16.16 -5.64 1.20
C THR A 427 15.35 -4.36 1.43
N TYR A 428 15.21 -3.55 0.38
CA TYR A 428 14.58 -2.23 0.41
C TYR A 428 13.06 -2.27 0.63
N HIS A 429 12.48 -1.14 1.04
CA HIS A 429 11.04 -0.95 1.18
C HIS A 429 10.31 -1.22 -0.13
N ILE A 430 9.30 -2.10 -0.13
CA ILE A 430 8.52 -2.64 -1.27
C ILE A 430 9.13 -3.85 -2.01
N ALA A 431 10.35 -4.29 -1.68
CA ALA A 431 11.00 -5.42 -2.35
C ALA A 431 10.21 -6.74 -2.27
N GLU A 432 9.39 -6.92 -1.25
CA GLU A 432 8.54 -8.09 -1.04
C GLU A 432 7.31 -8.14 -1.97
N VAL A 433 6.82 -6.98 -2.43
CA VAL A 433 5.52 -6.88 -3.11
C VAL A 433 5.54 -7.53 -4.50
N PRO A 434 6.48 -7.24 -5.42
CA PRO A 434 6.48 -7.92 -6.72
C PRO A 434 6.65 -9.44 -6.63
N ILE A 435 7.33 -9.91 -5.57
CA ILE A 435 7.55 -11.33 -5.28
C ILE A 435 6.26 -11.97 -4.76
N LEU A 436 5.58 -11.32 -3.82
CA LEU A 436 4.26 -11.73 -3.33
C LEU A 436 3.22 -11.78 -4.48
N PHE A 437 3.27 -10.84 -5.42
CA PHE A 437 2.35 -10.78 -6.56
C PHE A 437 2.81 -11.58 -7.81
N ASP A 438 3.99 -12.21 -7.79
CA ASP A 438 4.56 -12.96 -8.94
C ASP A 438 4.75 -12.10 -10.22
N THR A 439 5.18 -10.85 -10.04
CA THR A 439 5.28 -9.83 -11.12
C THR A 439 6.73 -9.38 -11.37
N VAL A 440 7.71 -10.06 -10.77
CA VAL A 440 9.14 -9.74 -10.87
C VAL A 440 9.64 -9.64 -12.32
N PRO A 441 10.70 -8.85 -12.60
CA PRO A 441 11.22 -8.67 -13.94
C PRO A 441 11.69 -9.97 -14.61
N ALA A 442 11.13 -10.30 -15.78
CA ALA A 442 11.46 -11.52 -16.53
C ALA A 442 12.92 -11.63 -17.07
N SER A 443 13.78 -10.66 -16.78
CA SER A 443 15.22 -10.69 -17.08
C SER A 443 15.99 -9.93 -15.98
N PRO A 444 16.93 -10.58 -15.26
CA PRO A 444 17.38 -11.97 -15.42
C PRO A 444 16.32 -13.04 -15.12
N GLY A 445 15.21 -12.66 -14.47
CA GLY A 445 14.19 -13.59 -13.99
C GLY A 445 14.54 -14.18 -12.62
N PRO A 446 13.55 -14.76 -11.92
CA PRO A 446 13.74 -15.21 -10.54
C PRO A 446 14.57 -16.49 -10.46
N THR A 447 15.26 -16.68 -9.33
CA THR A 447 16.03 -17.91 -9.06
C THR A 447 15.14 -19.07 -8.57
N GLU A 448 15.66 -20.29 -8.54
CA GLU A 448 14.91 -21.45 -7.99
C GLU A 448 14.57 -21.25 -6.50
N GLU A 449 15.50 -20.66 -5.73
CA GLU A 449 15.31 -20.31 -4.32
C GLU A 449 14.23 -19.24 -4.16
N GLU A 450 14.26 -18.20 -5.01
CA GLU A 450 13.27 -17.14 -5.03
C GLU A 450 11.87 -17.68 -5.34
N ILE A 451 11.70 -18.51 -6.37
CA ILE A 451 10.42 -19.13 -6.71
C ILE A 451 9.89 -19.95 -5.52
N SER A 452 10.76 -20.71 -4.85
CA SER A 452 10.40 -21.48 -3.66
C SER A 452 9.96 -20.58 -2.48
N ILE A 453 10.66 -19.47 -2.26
CA ILE A 453 10.34 -18.46 -1.24
C ILE A 453 9.03 -17.73 -1.56
N ALA A 454 8.84 -17.31 -2.81
CA ALA A 454 7.66 -16.58 -3.28
C ALA A 454 6.38 -17.42 -3.12
N ASN A 455 6.43 -18.70 -3.52
CA ASN A 455 5.34 -19.65 -3.32
C ASN A 455 5.04 -19.86 -1.82
N TYR A 456 6.06 -19.95 -0.97
CA TYR A 456 5.87 -20.08 0.48
C TYR A 456 5.26 -18.82 1.12
N MET A 457 5.66 -17.63 0.65
CA MET A 457 5.10 -16.36 1.13
C MET A 457 3.63 -16.20 0.68
N ARG A 458 3.33 -16.41 -0.61
CA ARG A 458 1.94 -16.40 -1.11
C ARG A 458 1.05 -17.38 -0.36
N GLY A 459 1.52 -18.60 -0.15
CA GLY A 459 0.81 -19.62 0.61
C GLY A 459 0.51 -19.22 2.06
N ALA A 460 1.41 -18.48 2.72
CA ALA A 460 1.17 -17.96 4.06
C ALA A 460 0.11 -16.85 4.08
N TRP A 461 0.17 -15.88 3.15
CA TRP A 461 -0.85 -14.83 3.02
C TRP A 461 -2.23 -15.42 2.70
N ALA A 462 -2.27 -16.42 1.81
CA ALA A 462 -3.49 -17.14 1.47
C ALA A 462 -4.02 -18.00 2.62
N ALA A 463 -3.14 -18.66 3.40
CA ALA A 463 -3.53 -19.40 4.60
C ALA A 463 -4.15 -18.46 5.64
N PHE A 464 -3.56 -17.28 5.86
CA PHE A 464 -4.15 -16.24 6.71
C PHE A 464 -5.50 -15.75 6.18
N ALA A 465 -5.64 -15.49 4.87
CA ALA A 465 -6.93 -15.05 4.32
C ALA A 465 -8.03 -16.14 4.42
N LYS A 466 -7.67 -17.41 4.23
CA LYS A 466 -8.59 -18.56 4.28
C LYS A 466 -9.07 -18.89 5.70
N ASP A 467 -8.20 -18.70 6.70
CA ASP A 467 -8.50 -18.81 8.13
C ASP A 467 -7.61 -17.82 8.91
N PRO A 468 -8.10 -16.59 9.20
CA PRO A 468 -7.31 -15.60 9.92
C PRO A 468 -6.94 -16.00 11.35
N VAL A 469 -7.66 -16.96 11.95
CA VAL A 469 -7.51 -17.31 13.38
C VAL A 469 -6.50 -18.43 13.58
N SER A 470 -6.47 -19.44 12.71
CA SER A 470 -5.56 -20.60 12.84
C SER A 470 -4.77 -20.94 11.57
N GLY A 471 -5.05 -20.29 10.43
CA GLY A 471 -4.45 -20.61 9.13
C GLY A 471 -2.92 -20.56 9.15
N LEU A 472 -2.32 -19.50 9.70
CA LEU A 472 -0.85 -19.39 9.81
C LEU A 472 -0.26 -20.42 10.80
N THR A 473 -0.93 -20.73 11.91
CA THR A 473 -0.47 -21.79 12.82
C THR A 473 -0.53 -23.17 12.17
N ASN A 474 -1.57 -23.45 11.38
CA ASN A 474 -1.68 -24.65 10.56
C ASN A 474 -0.62 -24.68 9.43
N TYR A 475 -0.20 -23.50 8.94
CA TYR A 475 0.92 -23.32 8.01
C TYR A 475 2.31 -23.44 8.69
N GLY A 476 2.35 -23.68 10.01
CA GLY A 476 3.57 -23.89 10.79
C GLY A 476 4.19 -22.63 11.41
N TRP A 477 3.48 -21.50 11.41
CA TRP A 477 3.97 -20.25 12.01
C TRP A 477 3.52 -20.11 13.48
N PRO A 478 4.44 -19.89 14.43
CA PRO A 478 4.07 -19.61 15.81
C PRO A 478 3.41 -18.24 15.92
N THR A 479 2.43 -18.13 16.82
CA THR A 479 1.89 -16.82 17.23
C THR A 479 2.99 -15.97 17.88
N TYR A 480 3.03 -14.69 17.54
CA TYR A 480 4.03 -13.73 17.98
C TYR A 480 4.10 -13.61 19.52
N ASN A 481 5.33 -13.74 20.05
CA ASN A 481 5.63 -13.63 21.47
C ASN A 481 7.06 -13.07 21.65
N THR A 482 7.18 -11.91 22.30
CA THR A 482 8.46 -11.19 22.50
C THR A 482 9.50 -11.97 23.32
N SER A 483 9.10 -13.01 24.05
CA SER A 483 9.97 -13.82 24.91
C SER A 483 10.35 -15.18 24.30
N GLN A 484 9.92 -15.48 23.07
CA GLN A 484 10.14 -16.77 22.40
C GLN A 484 10.59 -16.57 20.95
N ASP A 485 11.17 -17.61 20.34
CA ASP A 485 11.56 -17.60 18.93
C ASP A 485 10.32 -17.64 18.02
N THR A 486 9.79 -16.46 17.70
CA THR A 486 8.49 -16.29 17.02
C THR A 486 8.47 -15.21 15.94
N LEU A 487 9.56 -14.45 15.74
CA LEU A 487 9.71 -13.62 14.55
C LEU A 487 10.05 -14.52 13.37
N ILE A 488 9.22 -14.49 12.33
CA ILE A 488 9.43 -15.24 11.10
C ILE A 488 10.44 -14.51 10.22
N ARG A 489 11.61 -15.11 9.93
CA ARG A 489 12.60 -14.51 9.01
C ARG A 489 12.44 -15.06 7.60
N LEU A 490 11.57 -14.43 6.81
CA LEU A 490 11.32 -14.82 5.43
C LEU A 490 12.55 -14.56 4.56
N ALA A 491 12.88 -15.51 3.69
CA ALA A 491 14.01 -15.47 2.76
C ALA A 491 15.42 -15.34 3.40
N TYR A 492 15.54 -15.56 4.71
CA TYR A 492 16.82 -15.46 5.41
C TYR A 492 17.79 -16.55 4.95
N ASP A 493 19.02 -16.15 4.59
CA ASP A 493 20.05 -16.98 3.93
C ASP A 493 19.54 -17.70 2.66
N ASN A 494 18.58 -17.10 1.94
CA ASN A 494 17.86 -17.68 0.78
C ASN A 494 17.16 -19.01 1.08
N VAL A 495 16.76 -19.24 2.34
CA VAL A 495 16.04 -20.45 2.77
C VAL A 495 14.53 -20.23 2.79
N THR A 496 13.79 -21.17 2.20
CA THR A 496 12.31 -21.27 2.31
C THR A 496 11.90 -21.84 3.66
N GLY A 497 10.86 -21.27 4.28
CA GLY A 497 10.35 -21.69 5.59
C GLY A 497 10.28 -20.53 6.59
N PRO A 498 9.86 -20.78 7.85
CA PRO A 498 9.55 -19.71 8.77
C PRO A 498 10.77 -19.12 9.52
N ASN A 499 11.93 -19.80 9.49
CA ASN A 499 13.22 -19.42 10.11
C ASN A 499 13.08 -18.53 11.37
N LEU A 500 12.74 -19.17 12.49
CA LEU A 500 12.29 -18.49 13.71
C LEU A 500 13.46 -17.91 14.53
N ILE A 501 13.21 -16.76 15.16
CA ILE A 501 14.14 -16.11 16.08
C ILE A 501 13.39 -15.23 17.09
N ASN A 502 13.99 -14.98 18.25
CA ASN A 502 13.43 -14.07 19.24
C ASN A 502 13.36 -12.63 18.69
N PRO A 503 12.19 -11.95 18.72
CA PRO A 503 12.01 -10.59 18.21
C PRO A 503 13.00 -9.55 18.79
N TYR A 504 13.40 -9.72 20.05
CA TYR A 504 14.39 -8.86 20.74
C TYR A 504 15.70 -8.70 19.95
N ARG A 505 16.06 -9.66 19.08
CA ARG A 505 17.25 -9.56 18.22
C ARG A 505 17.22 -8.40 17.22
N TYR A 506 16.04 -7.88 16.88
CA TYR A 506 15.85 -6.73 15.99
C TYR A 506 15.18 -5.54 16.69
N ASP A 507 14.52 -5.79 17.83
CA ASP A 507 13.81 -4.75 18.59
C ASP A 507 14.63 -4.14 19.75
N ALA A 508 15.84 -4.66 20.06
CA ALA A 508 16.62 -4.26 21.23
C ALA A 508 16.87 -2.74 21.31
N ASP A 509 17.18 -2.11 20.17
CA ASP A 509 17.50 -0.68 20.12
C ASP A 509 16.25 0.22 20.10
N CYS A 510 15.05 -0.35 19.92
CA CYS A 510 13.79 0.40 19.91
C CYS A 510 13.44 1.07 21.23
N ILE A 511 14.08 0.67 22.35
CA ILE A 511 13.94 1.34 23.65
C ILE A 511 14.58 2.74 23.67
N PHE A 512 15.42 3.07 22.68
CA PHE A 512 16.07 4.36 22.52
C PHE A 512 15.42 5.24 21.45
N VAL A 513 14.40 4.72 20.75
CA VAL A 513 13.70 5.38 19.65
C VAL A 513 12.42 6.05 20.13
N ASN A 514 12.21 7.31 19.76
CA ASN A 514 10.99 8.04 20.08
C ASN A 514 9.93 7.91 18.96
N VAL A 515 9.19 6.80 18.97
CA VAL A 515 8.01 6.57 18.11
C VAL A 515 6.78 7.39 18.56
N SER A 516 6.90 8.72 18.53
CA SER A 516 5.81 9.62 18.91
C SER A 516 4.73 9.64 17.83
N SER A 517 3.58 9.03 18.11
CA SER A 517 2.36 9.18 17.29
C SER A 517 1.47 10.35 17.72
N THR A 518 1.90 11.22 18.65
CA THR A 518 1.12 12.44 19.00
C THR A 518 1.75 13.50 19.90
N ASP A 519 2.93 13.31 20.50
CA ASP A 519 3.54 14.37 21.32
C ASP A 519 4.27 15.40 20.44
N SER A 520 3.55 16.46 20.08
CA SER A 520 4.08 17.60 19.30
C SER A 520 5.10 18.45 20.07
N SER A 521 5.43 18.12 21.33
CA SER A 521 6.56 18.73 22.04
C SER A 521 7.88 17.97 21.83
N ILE A 522 7.84 16.75 21.27
CA ILE A 522 9.03 15.93 20.99
C ILE A 522 8.89 15.16 19.66
N SER A 523 8.69 15.87 18.54
CA SER A 523 9.29 15.41 17.28
C SER A 523 10.75 15.87 17.27
N PRO A 524 11.73 15.00 16.97
CA PRO A 524 13.08 15.47 16.67
C PRO A 524 13.00 16.34 15.41
N ALA A 525 13.21 17.64 15.55
CA ALA A 525 13.82 18.36 14.45
C ALA A 525 15.17 17.68 14.22
N LEU A 526 15.41 17.17 13.01
CA LEU A 526 16.75 16.76 12.60
C LEU A 526 17.70 17.91 12.96
N PRO A 527 18.80 17.66 13.69
CA PRO A 527 19.68 18.73 14.09
C PRO A 527 20.17 19.47 12.85
N ASP A 528 20.06 20.81 12.87
CA ASP A 528 20.66 21.68 11.86
C ASP A 528 22.18 21.49 11.93
N LEU A 529 22.71 20.58 11.13
CA LEU A 529 24.14 20.34 10.94
C LEU A 529 24.72 21.45 10.07
N GLY A 530 24.66 22.67 10.60
CA GLY A 530 25.32 23.84 10.07
C GLY A 530 26.81 23.54 9.79
N ALA A 531 27.33 24.19 8.75
CA ALA A 531 28.59 23.80 8.13
C ALA A 531 29.76 23.60 9.12
N ASN A 532 30.42 22.44 8.97
CA ASN A 532 31.56 21.90 9.73
C ASN A 532 31.23 21.26 11.09
N VAL A 533 31.24 19.91 11.14
CA VAL A 533 32.08 19.10 12.06
C VAL A 533 31.94 17.60 11.71
N THR A 534 33.03 16.84 11.82
CA THR A 534 33.11 15.39 11.63
C THR A 534 33.22 14.68 13.00
N PRO A 535 32.46 13.60 13.28
CA PRO A 535 32.72 12.71 14.42
C PRO A 535 33.21 11.30 14.01
N THR A 536 34.07 10.72 14.84
CA THR A 536 34.67 9.38 14.71
C THR A 536 33.99 8.36 15.65
N GLY A 537 33.96 7.07 15.29
CA GLY A 537 33.55 5.99 16.22
C GLY A 537 33.48 4.59 15.59
N ASN A 538 34.42 3.69 15.96
CA ASN A 538 34.52 2.32 15.43
C ASN A 538 33.58 1.30 16.10
N SER A 539 33.20 0.25 15.37
CA SER A 539 33.28 -1.14 15.87
C SER A 539 33.67 -2.12 14.75
N SER A 540 34.23 -3.29 15.10
CA SER A 540 35.32 -3.92 14.32
C SER A 540 35.11 -5.36 13.84
N SER A 541 35.70 -5.66 12.68
CA SER A 541 36.36 -6.94 12.33
C SER A 541 37.36 -6.68 11.16
N ALA A 542 38.45 -7.42 10.90
CA ALA A 542 39.20 -8.37 11.73
C ALA A 542 40.74 -8.19 11.51
N LEU A 543 41.45 -9.21 11.00
CA LEU A 543 42.92 -9.28 10.82
C LEU A 543 43.28 -10.16 9.58
N PRO A 544 44.55 -10.26 9.09
CA PRO A 544 45.82 -9.75 9.65
C PRO A 544 46.80 -8.98 8.72
N SER A 545 47.59 -8.12 9.36
CA SER A 545 48.96 -7.65 9.04
C SER A 545 49.63 -7.90 7.67
N LYS A 546 50.12 -6.81 7.06
CA LYS A 546 51.51 -6.74 6.56
C LYS A 546 52.07 -5.32 6.65
N THR A 547 53.31 -5.20 7.13
CA THR A 547 54.04 -3.95 7.36
C THR A 547 54.88 -3.54 6.14
N SER A 548 54.78 -2.27 5.71
CA SER A 548 55.97 -1.48 5.31
C SER A 548 55.67 0.01 5.19
N SER A 549 56.58 0.82 5.73
CA SER A 549 56.63 2.28 5.63
C SER A 549 56.98 2.77 4.22
N GLY A 550 56.48 3.95 3.83
CA GLY A 550 56.92 4.63 2.60
C GLY A 550 56.39 6.07 2.49
N SER A 551 57.17 7.03 2.94
CA SER A 551 56.90 8.47 2.76
C SER A 551 57.38 8.98 1.39
N ALA A 552 56.57 9.78 0.69
CA ALA A 552 57.09 10.77 -0.27
C ALA A 552 56.06 11.86 -0.61
N SER A 553 56.51 13.12 -0.59
CA SER A 553 55.89 14.29 -1.20
C SER A 553 56.06 14.31 -2.72
N GLY A 554 55.11 14.89 -3.47
CA GLY A 554 55.28 15.13 -4.91
C GLY A 554 54.26 16.11 -5.49
N THR A 555 54.71 17.10 -6.25
CA THR A 555 53.92 18.24 -6.75
C THR A 555 53.54 18.15 -8.23
N SER A 556 52.35 18.68 -8.55
CA SER A 556 52.01 19.49 -9.74
C SER A 556 52.08 18.94 -11.18
N SER A 557 51.02 19.27 -11.93
CA SER A 557 50.95 19.43 -13.41
C SER A 557 50.99 18.13 -14.25
N THR A 558 50.43 18.03 -15.46
CA THR A 558 49.73 18.97 -16.37
C THR A 558 48.51 18.26 -17.01
N GLY A 559 47.49 19.01 -17.45
CA GLY A 559 46.34 18.44 -18.16
C GLY A 559 46.60 18.13 -19.63
N ILE A 560 45.77 17.24 -20.21
CA ILE A 560 45.57 17.08 -21.66
C ILE A 560 44.07 17.06 -21.91
N ALA A 561 43.59 17.90 -22.84
CA ALA A 561 42.22 17.84 -23.33
C ALA A 561 42.16 16.92 -24.56
N THR A 562 41.25 15.95 -24.53
CA THR A 562 40.84 15.18 -25.72
C THR A 562 39.33 15.22 -25.84
N SER A 563 38.86 15.92 -26.86
CA SER A 563 37.45 16.03 -27.24
C SER A 563 37.00 14.82 -28.05
N THR A 564 35.97 14.10 -27.61
CA THR A 564 35.20 13.18 -28.45
C THR A 564 33.71 13.30 -28.20
N SER A 565 33.02 13.92 -29.16
CA SER A 565 31.61 13.71 -29.53
C SER A 565 30.57 13.45 -28.42
N ASN A 566 29.78 14.49 -28.11
CA ASN A 566 28.44 14.33 -27.55
C ASN A 566 27.56 13.48 -28.50
N ALA A 567 27.32 12.22 -28.15
CA ALA A 567 26.15 11.47 -28.60
C ALA A 567 25.10 11.54 -27.50
N GLY A 568 24.28 12.60 -27.52
CA GLY A 568 23.21 12.83 -26.54
C GLY A 568 22.03 11.88 -26.73
N GLY A 569 22.21 10.60 -26.43
CA GLY A 569 21.15 9.60 -26.37
C GLY A 569 20.23 9.89 -25.18
N LYS A 570 19.14 10.63 -25.42
CA LYS A 570 18.05 10.78 -24.46
C LYS A 570 17.24 9.49 -24.45
N LEU A 571 17.29 8.76 -23.34
CA LEU A 571 16.36 7.68 -23.05
C LEU A 571 15.17 8.27 -22.29
N GLU A 572 13.97 8.15 -22.86
CA GLU A 572 12.73 8.48 -22.16
C GLU A 572 12.34 7.30 -21.26
N VAL A 573 12.50 7.49 -19.95
CA VAL A 573 12.08 6.56 -18.88
C VAL A 573 11.55 7.40 -17.72
N SER A 574 10.39 7.07 -17.19
CA SER A 574 9.63 7.99 -16.31
C SER A 574 9.42 7.47 -14.89
N ILE A 575 10.04 8.21 -13.96
CA ILE A 575 9.65 8.62 -12.59
C ILE A 575 9.25 7.54 -11.55
N TRP A 576 10.03 7.55 -10.46
CA TRP A 576 9.54 7.80 -9.10
C TRP A 576 10.20 9.10 -8.56
N VAL A 577 9.80 9.73 -7.47
CA VAL A 577 8.63 9.49 -6.60
C VAL A 577 7.33 9.55 -7.41
N GLY A 578 6.64 8.41 -7.48
CA GLY A 578 5.41 8.19 -8.25
C GLY A 578 5.45 8.49 -9.77
N VAL A 579 5.33 7.44 -10.60
CA VAL A 579 4.51 7.37 -11.86
C VAL A 579 5.22 7.12 -13.23
N THR A 580 4.73 6.11 -13.97
CA THR A 580 5.21 5.41 -15.19
C THR A 580 5.69 6.16 -16.46
N ALA A 581 6.71 5.55 -17.08
CA ALA A 581 6.82 4.94 -18.43
C ALA A 581 6.09 5.47 -19.71
N LEU A 582 6.90 5.69 -20.77
CA LEU A 582 6.95 5.01 -22.10
C LEU A 582 8.35 5.34 -22.70
N VAL A 583 9.06 4.58 -23.56
CA VAL A 583 8.73 3.88 -24.83
C VAL A 583 9.69 2.70 -25.06
N ALA A 584 9.24 1.62 -25.74
CA ALA A 584 10.13 0.60 -26.31
C ALA A 584 10.38 0.83 -27.82
N ALA A 585 11.62 1.14 -28.22
CA ALA A 585 12.15 0.92 -29.57
C ALA A 585 13.68 1.17 -29.66
N SER A 586 14.36 0.37 -30.49
CA SER A 586 15.75 0.54 -30.96
C SER A 586 16.87 0.11 -30.00
N LEU A 587 17.25 -1.18 -30.07
CA LEU A 587 18.64 -1.64 -30.01
C LEU A 587 18.76 -3.04 -30.63
N LEU A 588 19.09 -3.07 -31.92
CA LEU A 588 19.95 -4.07 -32.56
C LEU A 588 21.33 -3.44 -32.75
#